data_AF-A0A1F9MWI6-F1
#
_entry.id   AF-A0A1F9MWI6-F1
#
_cell.length_a   1.000
_cell.length_b   1.000
_cell.length_c   1.000
_cell.angle_alpha   90.00
_cell.angle_beta   90.00
_cell.angle_gamma   90.00
#
_symmetry.space_group_name_H-M   'P 1'
#
loop_
_entity.id
_entity.type
_entity.pdbx_description
1 polymer ?
#
loop_
_entity_poly.entity_id
_entity_poly.type
_entity_poly.pdbx_seq_one_letter_code
_entity_poly.pdbx_strand_id
1 'polypeptide(L)'
;MSLMLMATGVVLGLLAWTLVEYLLHRLGGHWGKGRHEFAREHRRHHREPSYFSPASKKLKAAGPVLGVAWLAAFPVLGPWGATGFAVGVGVGWWIFETVHEMLHVRAPRTVYGRWARRHHLYHHFGDARVNHGVTSPFWDWVFRTYAAPTVVRIPGKLAGEFPWLVNERGIIDDYSRDYEVRVSPGRAGQQRNLCSTP
;
A
#
# COMPACT_ATOMS: atom_id res chain seq x y z
N MET A 1 -8.71 34.22 13.36
CA MET A 1 -7.77 33.39 14.14
C MET A 1 -8.13 31.89 14.10
N SER A 2 -9.37 31.49 14.42
CA SER A 2 -9.77 30.06 14.46
C SER A 2 -9.66 29.31 13.13
N LEU A 3 -10.00 29.95 12.00
CA LEU A 3 -9.87 29.32 10.67
C LEU A 3 -8.41 29.04 10.30
N MET A 4 -7.49 29.96 10.64
CA MET A 4 -6.06 29.79 10.40
C MET A 4 -5.47 28.66 11.24
N LEU A 5 -5.89 28.54 12.51
CA LEU A 5 -5.50 27.42 13.38
C LEU A 5 -6.02 26.09 12.85
N MET A 6 -7.27 26.04 12.38
CA MET A 6 -7.84 24.84 11.78
C MET A 6 -7.09 24.42 10.50
N ALA A 7 -6.84 25.36 9.59
CA ALA A 7 -6.07 25.09 8.37
C ALA A 7 -4.64 24.61 8.68
N THR A 8 -3.98 25.23 9.66
CA THR A 8 -2.67 24.79 10.16
C THR A 8 -2.73 23.36 10.69
N GLY A 9 -3.74 23.08 11.52
CA GLY A 9 -4.01 21.73 12.02
C GLY A 9 -4.15 20.72 10.88
N VAL A 10 -4.95 21.01 9.87
CA VAL A 10 -5.15 20.11 8.71
C VAL A 10 -3.83 19.78 8.02
N VAL A 11 -3.00 20.78 7.73
CA VAL A 11 -1.70 20.56 7.08
C VAL A 11 -0.78 19.70 7.97
N LEU A 12 -0.69 20.01 9.26
CA LEU A 12 0.11 19.23 10.20
C LEU A 12 -0.40 17.80 10.34
N GLY A 13 -1.72 17.60 10.33
CA GLY A 13 -2.36 16.28 10.39
C GLY A 13 -2.07 15.44 9.15
N LEU A 14 -2.12 16.05 7.95
CA LEU A 14 -1.73 15.38 6.70
C LEU A 14 -0.26 14.95 6.71
N LEU A 15 0.64 15.83 7.16
CA LEU A 15 2.06 15.51 7.28
C LEU A 15 2.31 14.41 8.30
N ALA A 16 1.66 14.50 9.48
CA ALA A 16 1.74 13.49 10.52
C ALA A 16 1.23 12.12 10.03
N TRP A 17 0.15 12.10 9.24
CA TRP A 17 -0.36 10.86 8.65
C TRP A 17 0.70 10.14 7.82
N THR A 18 1.52 10.83 7.02
CA THR A 18 2.55 10.14 6.21
C THR A 18 3.54 9.34 7.06
N LEU A 19 3.85 9.83 8.27
CA LEU A 19 4.69 9.10 9.23
C LEU A 19 3.91 7.95 9.87
N VAL A 20 2.65 8.19 10.27
CA VAL A 20 1.78 7.17 10.84
C VAL A 20 1.55 6.02 9.86
N GLU A 21 1.32 6.30 8.57
CA GLU A 21 1.26 5.33 7.49
C GLU A 21 2.49 4.42 7.50
N TYR A 22 3.69 5.03 7.43
CA TYR A 22 4.95 4.30 7.42
C TYR A 22 5.11 3.41 8.67
N LEU A 23 4.86 3.97 9.86
CA LEU A 23 5.00 3.26 11.13
C LEU A 23 3.97 2.14 11.28
N LEU A 24 2.72 2.37 10.89
CA LEU A 24 1.68 1.35 10.91
C LEU A 24 2.05 0.22 9.95
N HIS A 25 2.44 0.54 8.71
CA HIS A 25 2.76 -0.48 7.72
C HIS A 25 3.97 -1.33 8.16
N ARG A 26 5.06 -0.70 8.58
CA ARG A 26 6.28 -1.38 9.03
C ARG A 26 6.12 -2.07 10.38
N LEU A 27 5.79 -1.30 11.42
CA LEU A 27 5.78 -1.79 12.80
C LEU A 27 4.47 -2.52 13.11
N GLY A 28 3.32 -1.89 12.78
CA GLY A 28 2.01 -2.49 13.02
C GLY A 28 1.75 -3.72 12.14
N GLY A 29 2.08 -3.64 10.85
CA GLY A 29 1.77 -4.68 9.87
C GLY A 29 2.79 -5.82 9.92
N HIS A 30 4.03 -5.49 9.56
CA HIS A 30 5.09 -6.49 9.44
C HIS A 30 5.61 -6.97 10.79
N TRP A 31 5.94 -6.07 11.71
CA TRP A 31 6.46 -6.47 13.03
C TRP A 31 5.38 -6.91 14.02
N GLY A 32 4.13 -6.46 13.83
CA GLY A 32 2.98 -6.90 14.61
C GLY A 32 2.69 -8.39 14.45
N LYS A 33 3.21 -9.03 13.40
CA LYS A 33 3.22 -10.49 13.18
C LYS A 33 1.86 -11.20 13.35
N GLY A 34 0.75 -10.49 13.11
CA GLY A 34 -0.61 -11.02 13.26
C GLY A 34 -1.16 -11.01 14.69
N ARG A 35 -0.51 -10.31 15.62
CA ARG A 35 -0.90 -10.27 17.05
C ARG A 35 -2.13 -9.38 17.33
N HIS A 36 -2.50 -8.53 16.38
CA HIS A 36 -3.68 -7.65 16.47
C HIS A 36 -4.39 -7.58 15.10
N GLU A 37 -5.62 -7.06 15.09
CA GLU A 37 -6.50 -7.04 13.89
C GLU A 37 -5.78 -6.45 12.67
N PHE A 38 -5.18 -5.26 12.81
CA PHE A 38 -4.45 -4.62 11.72
C PHE A 38 -3.34 -5.52 11.12
N ALA A 39 -2.54 -6.17 11.97
CA ALA A 39 -1.47 -7.05 11.50
C ALA A 39 -2.01 -8.31 10.79
N ARG A 40 -3.19 -8.79 11.18
CA ARG A 40 -3.87 -9.92 10.52
C ARG A 40 -4.42 -9.53 9.16
N GLU A 41 -5.12 -8.39 9.10
CA GLU A 41 -5.66 -7.85 7.85
C GLU A 41 -4.54 -7.52 6.85
N HIS A 42 -3.46 -6.90 7.33
CA HIS A 42 -2.25 -6.63 6.54
C HIS A 42 -1.62 -7.90 5.96
N ARG A 43 -1.42 -8.93 6.80
CA ARG A 43 -0.88 -10.22 6.36
C ARG A 43 -1.80 -10.94 5.38
N ARG A 44 -3.11 -10.83 5.56
CA ARG A 44 -4.08 -11.41 4.61
C ARG A 44 -3.97 -10.71 3.26
N HIS A 45 -3.91 -9.39 3.24
CA HIS A 45 -3.71 -8.62 2.01
C HIS A 45 -2.39 -8.99 1.29
N HIS A 46 -1.29 -9.24 2.02
CA HIS A 46 -0.06 -9.76 1.42
C HIS A 46 -0.19 -11.16 0.77
N ARG A 47 -1.16 -11.97 1.22
CA ARG A 47 -1.41 -13.32 0.67
C ARG A 47 -2.42 -13.30 -0.47
N GLU A 48 -3.40 -12.41 -0.38
CA GLU A 48 -4.50 -12.17 -1.32
C GLU A 48 -4.45 -10.68 -1.74
N PRO A 49 -3.59 -10.26 -2.70
CA PRO A 49 -3.41 -8.85 -3.07
C PRO A 49 -4.69 -8.13 -3.51
N SER A 50 -5.68 -8.85 -4.04
CA SER A 50 -7.01 -8.33 -4.37
C SER A 50 -7.94 -8.14 -3.16
N TYR A 51 -7.58 -8.69 -1.99
CA TYR A 51 -8.36 -8.55 -0.76
C TYR A 51 -8.07 -7.23 -0.06
N PHE A 52 -9.12 -6.47 0.25
CA PHE A 52 -9.06 -5.29 1.11
C PHE A 52 -10.02 -5.46 2.29
N SER A 53 -9.57 -5.09 3.50
CA SER A 53 -10.42 -5.14 4.68
C SER A 53 -11.71 -4.33 4.46
N PRO A 54 -12.89 -4.82 4.93
CA PRO A 54 -14.14 -4.08 4.81
C PRO A 54 -14.06 -2.67 5.39
N ALA A 55 -14.72 -1.72 4.72
CA ALA A 55 -14.78 -0.33 5.16
C ALA A 55 -15.27 -0.18 6.61
N SER A 56 -16.22 -1.01 7.04
CA SER A 56 -16.73 -1.00 8.41
C SER A 56 -15.65 -1.34 9.46
N LYS A 57 -14.75 -2.29 9.17
CA LYS A 57 -13.61 -2.59 10.05
C LYS A 57 -12.62 -1.44 10.10
N LYS A 58 -12.32 -0.85 8.93
CA LYS A 58 -11.38 0.26 8.82
C LYS A 58 -11.88 1.51 9.56
N LEU A 59 -13.17 1.86 9.41
CA LEU A 59 -13.80 2.97 10.11
C LEU A 59 -13.83 2.75 11.64
N LYS A 60 -14.09 1.53 12.10
CA LYS A 60 -14.00 1.17 13.53
C LYS A 60 -12.59 1.37 14.09
N ALA A 61 -11.55 1.06 13.31
CA ALA A 61 -10.16 1.29 13.71
C ALA A 61 -9.76 2.78 13.64
N ALA A 62 -10.31 3.53 12.68
CA ALA A 62 -10.01 4.95 12.50
C ALA A 62 -10.50 5.81 13.66
N GLY A 63 -11.70 5.54 14.21
CA GLY A 63 -12.30 6.34 15.29
C GLY A 63 -11.37 6.60 16.49
N PRO A 64 -10.83 5.54 17.15
CA PRO A 64 -9.88 5.71 18.24
C PRO A 64 -8.60 6.45 17.83
N VAL A 65 -8.08 6.21 16.62
CA VAL A 65 -6.88 6.90 16.11
C VAL A 65 -7.12 8.40 15.96
N LEU A 66 -8.28 8.79 15.42
CA LEU A 66 -8.66 10.20 15.28
C LEU A 66 -8.87 10.87 16.63
N GLY A 67 -9.44 10.16 17.61
CA GLY A 67 -9.57 10.63 18.98
C GLY A 67 -8.21 10.88 19.64
N VAL A 68 -7.27 9.93 19.51
CA VAL A 68 -5.89 10.09 20.00
C VAL A 68 -5.17 11.24 19.30
N ALA A 69 -5.33 11.36 17.98
CA ALA A 69 -4.75 12.48 17.21
C ALA A 69 -5.27 13.83 17.71
N TRP A 70 -6.57 13.94 17.96
CA TRP A 70 -7.18 15.16 18.50
C TRP A 70 -6.64 15.48 19.90
N LEU A 71 -6.64 14.50 20.82
CA LEU A 71 -6.16 14.68 22.19
C LEU A 71 -4.68 15.05 22.25
N ALA A 72 -3.86 14.47 21.37
CA ALA A 72 -2.43 14.79 21.29
C ALA A 72 -2.18 16.22 20.78
N ALA A 73 -3.02 16.72 19.86
CA ALA A 73 -2.88 18.05 19.29
C ALA A 73 -3.49 19.16 20.16
N PHE A 74 -4.52 18.83 20.96
CA PHE A 74 -5.27 19.78 21.80
C PHE A 74 -4.40 20.71 22.67
N PRO A 75 -3.42 20.23 23.46
CA PRO A 75 -2.65 21.11 24.35
C PRO A 75 -1.78 22.12 23.61
N VAL A 76 -1.45 21.89 22.34
CA VAL A 76 -0.54 22.74 21.55
C VAL A 76 -1.31 23.64 20.58
N LEU A 77 -2.36 23.13 19.94
CA LEU A 77 -3.08 23.81 18.86
C LEU A 77 -4.46 24.35 19.27
N GLY A 78 -4.89 24.06 20.51
CA GLY A 78 -6.23 24.37 21.00
C GLY A 78 -7.33 23.58 20.27
N PRO A 79 -8.62 23.81 20.60
CA PRO A 79 -9.73 23.02 20.07
C PRO A 79 -9.87 23.09 18.54
N TRP A 80 -9.71 24.27 17.94
CA TRP A 80 -9.85 24.45 16.49
C TRP A 80 -8.70 23.81 15.71
N GLY A 81 -7.46 23.97 16.18
CA GLY A 81 -6.30 23.37 15.54
C GLY A 81 -6.24 21.85 15.75
N ALA A 82 -6.63 21.34 16.91
CA ALA A 82 -6.76 19.90 17.16
C ALA A 82 -7.85 19.24 16.28
N THR A 83 -8.98 19.91 16.10
CA THR A 83 -10.02 19.46 15.16
C THR A 83 -9.47 19.45 13.73
N GLY A 84 -8.78 20.51 13.32
CA GLY A 84 -8.08 20.53 12.02
C GLY A 84 -7.08 19.38 11.88
N PHE A 85 -6.28 19.12 12.91
CA PHE A 85 -5.29 18.03 12.92
C PHE A 85 -5.94 16.66 12.76
N ALA A 86 -6.98 16.35 13.53
CA ALA A 86 -7.71 15.10 13.39
C ALA A 86 -8.33 14.95 11.99
N VAL A 87 -8.90 16.03 11.43
CA VAL A 87 -9.39 16.04 10.04
C VAL A 87 -8.26 15.75 9.05
N GLY A 88 -7.11 16.41 9.20
CA GLY A 88 -5.93 16.17 8.35
C GLY A 88 -5.44 14.73 8.41
N VAL A 89 -5.38 14.13 9.60
CA VAL A 89 -5.05 12.71 9.79
C VAL A 89 -6.06 11.81 9.07
N GLY A 90 -7.36 12.07 9.23
CA GLY A 90 -8.42 11.30 8.58
C GLY A 90 -8.41 11.40 7.04
N VAL A 91 -8.16 12.59 6.50
CA VAL A 91 -8.01 12.80 5.05
C VAL A 91 -6.76 12.09 4.54
N GLY A 92 -5.63 12.19 5.26
CA GLY A 92 -4.42 11.47 4.93
C GLY A 92 -4.66 9.95 4.87
N TRP A 93 -5.34 9.40 5.87
CA TRP A 93 -5.74 7.99 5.89
C TRP A 93 -6.59 7.61 4.69
N TRP A 94 -7.60 8.40 4.34
CA TRP A 94 -8.44 8.12 3.18
C TRP A 94 -7.66 8.18 1.85
N ILE A 95 -6.75 9.14 1.69
CA ILE A 95 -5.83 9.22 0.54
C ILE A 95 -4.97 7.96 0.46
N PHE A 96 -4.38 7.53 1.58
CA PHE A 96 -3.60 6.30 1.66
C PHE A 96 -4.39 5.08 1.20
N GLU A 97 -5.60 4.87 1.75
CA GLU A 97 -6.45 3.73 1.38
C GLU A 97 -6.75 3.73 -0.12
N THR A 98 -7.09 4.91 -0.66
CA THR A 98 -7.42 5.09 -2.07
C THR A 98 -6.21 4.81 -2.96
N VAL A 99 -5.05 5.39 -2.64
CA VAL A 99 -3.81 5.16 -3.40
C VAL A 99 -3.45 3.69 -3.35
N HIS A 100 -3.46 3.08 -2.16
CA HIS A 100 -3.12 1.68 -1.95
C HIS A 100 -3.97 0.75 -2.82
N GLU A 101 -5.29 0.96 -2.85
CA GLU A 101 -6.19 0.21 -3.71
C GLU A 101 -5.86 0.45 -5.19
N MET A 102 -5.68 1.69 -5.63
CA MET A 102 -5.35 2.00 -7.01
C MET A 102 -4.05 1.31 -7.48
N LEU A 103 -3.04 1.21 -6.60
CA LEU A 103 -1.77 0.55 -6.88
C LEU A 103 -1.89 -0.97 -7.10
N HIS A 104 -2.99 -1.60 -6.67
CA HIS A 104 -3.26 -3.01 -6.96
C HIS A 104 -4.24 -3.20 -8.10
N VAL A 105 -5.29 -2.37 -8.19
CA VAL A 105 -6.48 -2.72 -8.98
C VAL A 105 -6.52 -2.06 -10.36
N ARG A 106 -5.92 -0.87 -10.53
CA ARG A 106 -6.04 -0.08 -11.77
C ARG A 106 -4.76 -0.09 -12.59
N ALA A 107 -4.79 0.08 -13.92
CA ALA A 107 -3.58 0.35 -14.69
C ALA A 107 -2.94 1.71 -14.30
N PRO A 108 -1.59 1.83 -14.28
CA PRO A 108 -0.95 3.13 -14.04
C PRO A 108 -1.24 4.11 -15.18
N ARG A 109 -1.59 5.36 -14.85
CA ARG A 109 -1.91 6.42 -15.84
C ARG A 109 -0.85 7.52 -15.94
N THR A 110 0.09 7.54 -14.99
CA THR A 110 1.12 8.59 -14.89
C THR A 110 2.47 7.94 -14.61
N VAL A 111 3.56 8.66 -14.90
CA VAL A 111 4.93 8.23 -14.58
C VAL A 111 5.06 7.94 -13.09
N TYR A 112 4.55 8.84 -12.24
CA TYR A 112 4.54 8.64 -10.79
C TYR A 112 3.73 7.39 -10.40
N GLY A 113 2.53 7.20 -10.96
CA GLY A 113 1.69 6.04 -10.66
C GLY A 113 2.32 4.71 -11.08
N ARG A 114 3.07 4.68 -12.19
CA ARG A 114 3.83 3.50 -12.63
C ARG A 114 4.97 3.20 -11.66
N TRP A 115 5.70 4.24 -11.23
CA TRP A 115 6.76 4.11 -10.22
C TRP A 115 6.21 3.65 -8.85
N ALA A 116 5.19 4.33 -8.32
CA ALA A 116 4.61 4.05 -7.00
C ALA A 116 4.04 2.63 -6.93
N ARG A 117 3.41 2.18 -8.02
CA ARG A 117 2.96 0.79 -8.15
C ARG A 117 4.12 -0.19 -8.06
N ARG A 118 5.16 0.03 -8.86
CA ARG A 118 6.32 -0.85 -8.88
C ARG A 118 7.02 -0.87 -7.51
N HIS A 119 7.09 0.28 -6.84
CA HIS A 119 7.57 0.41 -5.46
C HIS A 119 6.78 -0.47 -4.48
N HIS A 120 5.45 -0.36 -4.51
CA HIS A 120 4.57 -1.11 -3.62
C HIS A 120 4.46 -2.60 -3.97
N LEU A 121 4.42 -2.97 -5.26
CA LEU A 121 4.39 -4.38 -5.66
C LEU A 121 5.75 -5.07 -5.46
N TYR A 122 6.86 -4.32 -5.49
CA TYR A 122 8.15 -4.84 -5.03
C TYR A 122 8.15 -5.16 -3.54
N HIS A 123 7.47 -4.35 -2.72
CA HIS A 123 7.25 -4.68 -1.32
C HIS A 123 6.46 -5.99 -1.15
N HIS A 124 5.41 -6.21 -1.95
CA HIS A 124 4.61 -7.44 -1.90
C HIS A 124 5.36 -8.69 -2.36
N PHE A 125 6.08 -8.61 -3.47
CA PHE A 125 6.59 -9.80 -4.18
C PHE A 125 8.11 -9.90 -4.27
N GLY A 126 8.83 -8.80 -4.00
CA GLY A 126 10.29 -8.73 -3.99
C GLY A 126 10.86 -8.94 -2.59
N ASP A 127 10.77 -7.92 -1.74
CA ASP A 127 11.16 -8.00 -0.33
C ASP A 127 10.19 -7.19 0.55
N ALA A 128 9.45 -7.89 1.41
CA ALA A 128 8.46 -7.30 2.32
C ALA A 128 9.08 -6.49 3.49
N ARG A 129 10.41 -6.42 3.58
CA ARG A 129 11.14 -5.66 4.62
C ARG A 129 11.54 -4.25 4.20
N VAL A 130 11.21 -3.83 2.97
CA VAL A 130 11.57 -2.53 2.38
C VAL A 130 10.34 -1.89 1.72
N ASN A 131 10.40 -0.60 1.38
CA ASN A 131 9.35 0.12 0.65
C ASN A 131 7.99 0.10 1.39
N HIS A 132 7.99 0.54 2.65
CA HIS A 132 6.78 0.59 3.48
C HIS A 132 5.94 1.84 3.23
N GLY A 133 6.49 2.89 2.63
CA GLY A 133 5.73 4.05 2.21
C GLY A 133 4.89 3.71 0.98
N VAL A 134 3.56 3.78 1.10
CA VAL A 134 2.64 3.49 -0.01
C VAL A 134 2.33 4.76 -0.79
N THR A 135 2.13 5.88 -0.09
CA THR A 135 1.86 7.18 -0.70
C THR A 135 3.12 7.87 -1.19
N SER A 136 4.25 7.70 -0.49
CA SER A 136 5.56 8.24 -0.85
C SER A 136 6.71 7.46 -0.19
N PRO A 137 7.94 7.45 -0.76
CA PRO A 137 9.09 6.74 -0.20
C PRO A 137 9.86 7.57 0.83
N PHE A 138 9.36 8.76 1.22
CA PHE A 138 10.12 9.73 2.02
C PHE A 138 10.63 9.10 3.33
N TRP A 139 9.74 8.44 4.06
CA TRP A 139 10.10 7.78 5.32
C TRP A 139 10.96 6.52 5.11
N ASP A 140 10.85 5.85 3.97
CA ASP A 140 11.79 4.78 3.62
C ASP A 140 13.22 5.29 3.44
N TRP A 141 13.42 6.49 2.90
CA TRP A 141 14.75 7.09 2.84
C TRP A 141 15.25 7.48 4.23
N VAL A 142 14.41 8.16 5.03
CA VAL A 142 14.75 8.59 6.39
C VAL A 142 15.17 7.40 7.27
N PHE A 143 14.41 6.30 7.22
CA PHE A 143 14.65 5.12 8.04
C PHE A 143 15.44 4.01 7.33
N ARG A 144 16.01 4.30 6.14
CA ARG A 144 16.84 3.39 5.35
C ARG A 144 16.17 2.04 5.04
N THR A 145 14.89 2.08 4.72
CA THR A 145 14.11 0.93 4.22
C THR A 145 13.73 1.08 2.74
N TYR A 146 14.34 2.01 2.01
CA TYR A 146 14.11 2.15 0.58
C TYR A 146 14.92 1.14 -0.23
N ALA A 147 14.26 0.45 -1.16
CA ALA A 147 14.88 -0.34 -2.20
C ALA A 147 14.39 0.15 -3.56
N ALA A 148 15.33 0.49 -4.45
CA ALA A 148 15.02 0.79 -5.84
C ALA A 148 14.36 -0.46 -6.46
N PRO A 149 13.10 -0.36 -6.94
CA PRO A 149 12.42 -1.53 -7.46
C PRO A 149 13.19 -2.08 -8.65
N THR A 150 13.45 -3.39 -8.67
CA THR A 150 13.93 -4.11 -9.87
C THR A 150 12.72 -4.60 -10.67
N VAL A 151 12.90 -5.56 -11.58
CA VAL A 151 11.75 -6.25 -12.19
C VAL A 151 10.98 -6.95 -11.07
N VAL A 152 9.67 -6.68 -10.98
CA VAL A 152 8.78 -7.24 -9.94
C VAL A 152 8.28 -8.59 -10.41
N ARG A 153 8.60 -9.63 -9.65
CA ARG A 153 8.31 -11.02 -10.01
C ARG A 153 7.04 -11.52 -9.34
N ILE A 154 5.93 -11.48 -10.06
CA ILE A 154 4.61 -11.87 -9.53
C ILE A 154 4.47 -13.39 -9.62
N PRO A 155 4.08 -14.08 -8.54
CA PRO A 155 3.77 -15.51 -8.59
C PRO A 155 2.65 -15.79 -9.61
N GLY A 156 2.81 -16.79 -10.49
CA GLY A 156 1.83 -17.07 -11.55
C GLY A 156 0.41 -17.32 -11.05
N LYS A 157 0.25 -17.90 -9.86
CA LYS A 157 -1.06 -18.10 -9.23
C LYS A 157 -1.78 -16.79 -8.84
N LEU A 158 -1.04 -15.69 -8.66
CA LEU A 158 -1.58 -14.37 -8.29
C LEU A 158 -1.66 -13.42 -9.49
N ALA A 159 -1.14 -13.80 -10.66
CA ALA A 159 -1.12 -12.93 -11.83
C ALA A 159 -2.54 -12.52 -12.27
N GLY A 160 -3.52 -13.42 -12.13
CA GLY A 160 -4.92 -13.16 -12.45
C GLY A 160 -5.60 -12.13 -11.54
N GLU A 161 -5.00 -11.77 -10.40
CA GLU A 161 -5.49 -10.69 -9.53
C GLU A 161 -5.16 -9.29 -10.09
N PHE A 162 -4.35 -9.22 -11.15
CA PHE A 162 -3.93 -8.00 -11.82
C PHE A 162 -4.39 -8.01 -13.30
N PRO A 163 -5.70 -7.82 -13.57
CA PRO A 163 -6.24 -7.88 -14.94
C PRO A 163 -5.68 -6.78 -15.86
N TRP A 164 -5.11 -5.72 -15.28
CA TRP A 164 -4.41 -4.66 -16.02
C TRP A 164 -2.98 -5.05 -16.43
N LEU A 165 -2.42 -6.15 -15.90
CA LEU A 165 -1.04 -6.57 -16.12
C LEU A 165 -0.93 -7.72 -17.13
N VAL A 166 -1.84 -8.68 -17.06
CA VAL A 166 -1.79 -9.92 -17.84
C VAL A 166 -3.01 -10.09 -18.74
N ASN A 167 -2.80 -10.68 -19.91
CA ASN A 167 -3.83 -11.13 -20.85
C ASN A 167 -3.61 -12.62 -21.19
N GLU A 168 -4.37 -13.15 -22.15
CA GLU A 168 -4.27 -14.55 -22.59
C GLU A 168 -2.87 -14.98 -23.07
N ARG A 169 -2.03 -14.02 -23.46
CA ARG A 169 -0.67 -14.24 -23.97
C ARG A 169 0.42 -14.07 -22.91
N GLY A 170 0.07 -13.63 -21.69
CA GLY A 170 1.02 -13.33 -20.62
C GLY A 170 1.01 -11.86 -20.22
N ILE A 171 2.16 -11.30 -19.82
CA ILE A 171 2.28 -9.88 -19.45
C ILE A 171 2.05 -9.01 -20.69
N ILE A 172 1.26 -7.95 -20.53
CA ILE A 172 1.06 -6.93 -21.57
C ILE A 172 2.39 -6.20 -21.82
N ASP A 173 2.77 -6.04 -23.10
CA ASP A 173 4.09 -5.55 -23.53
C ASP A 173 4.54 -4.25 -22.84
N ASP A 174 3.63 -3.30 -22.62
CA ASP A 174 3.89 -2.02 -21.93
C ASP A 174 4.45 -2.18 -20.51
N TYR A 175 4.22 -3.34 -19.88
CA TYR A 175 4.62 -3.68 -18.52
C TYR A 175 5.73 -4.74 -18.46
N SER A 176 6.11 -5.33 -19.59
CA SER A 176 7.13 -6.40 -19.69
C SER A 176 8.50 -6.01 -19.13
N ARG A 177 8.84 -4.73 -19.13
CA ARG A 177 10.10 -4.21 -18.55
C ARG A 177 10.07 -4.07 -17.03
N ASP A 178 8.88 -3.96 -16.45
CA ASP A 178 8.69 -3.68 -15.04
C ASP A 178 8.33 -4.96 -14.26
N TYR A 179 7.72 -5.95 -14.91
CA TYR A 179 7.15 -7.13 -14.28
C TYR A 179 7.51 -8.43 -15.01
N GLU A 180 7.57 -9.51 -14.26
CA GLU A 180 7.72 -10.90 -14.74
C GLU A 180 6.73 -11.79 -14.00
N VAL A 181 6.14 -12.78 -14.68
CA VAL A 181 5.36 -13.83 -14.02
C VAL A 181 6.27 -15.02 -13.72
N ARG A 182 6.42 -15.36 -12.44
CA ARG A 182 7.13 -16.59 -12.02
C ARG A 182 6.24 -17.80 -12.24
N VAL A 183 6.63 -18.64 -13.19
CA VAL A 183 6.05 -19.97 -13.39
C VAL A 183 6.57 -20.89 -12.27
N SER A 184 5.68 -21.51 -11.50
CA SER A 184 6.08 -22.49 -10.48
C SER A 184 6.82 -23.67 -11.13
N PRO A 185 7.88 -24.25 -10.51
CA PRO A 185 8.67 -25.36 -11.08
C PRO A 185 7.95 -26.70 -11.30
N GLY A 186 6.61 -26.75 -11.32
CA GLY A 186 5.82 -27.99 -11.37
C GLY A 186 5.05 -28.24 -12.68
N ARG A 187 5.16 -27.37 -13.70
CA ARG A 187 4.40 -27.53 -14.96
C ARG A 187 5.21 -27.36 -16.25
N ALA A 188 6.54 -27.30 -16.17
CA ALA A 188 7.38 -27.27 -17.37
C ALA A 188 7.42 -28.61 -18.14
N GLY A 189 6.92 -29.70 -17.55
CA GLY A 189 6.95 -31.04 -18.15
C GLY A 189 5.72 -31.45 -18.99
N GLN A 190 4.61 -30.70 -18.97
CA GLN A 190 3.35 -31.15 -19.59
C GLN A 190 2.95 -30.38 -20.86
N GLN A 191 3.75 -29.40 -21.30
CA GLN A 191 3.51 -28.67 -22.56
C GLN A 191 4.28 -29.23 -23.77
N ARG A 192 5.15 -30.25 -23.60
CA ARG A 192 5.88 -30.87 -24.73
C ARG A 192 5.14 -31.97 -25.46
N ASN A 193 3.95 -32.39 -25.01
CA ASN A 193 3.23 -33.54 -25.60
C ASN A 193 1.90 -33.19 -26.29
N LEU A 194 1.63 -31.91 -26.60
CA LEU A 194 0.42 -31.49 -27.31
C LEU A 194 0.67 -31.05 -28.77
N CYS A 195 1.90 -31.22 -29.27
CA CYS A 195 2.27 -30.86 -30.66
C CYS A 195 3.00 -32.00 -31.40
N SER A 196 2.76 -33.25 -31.01
CA SER A 196 3.33 -34.39 -31.70
C SER A 196 2.38 -35.57 -31.68
N THR A 197 1.36 -35.51 -32.53
CA THR A 197 0.80 -36.68 -33.19
C THR A 197 0.39 -36.27 -34.61
N PRO A 198 0.69 -37.12 -35.61
CA PRO A 198 0.72 -36.79 -37.04
C PRO A 198 -0.64 -36.50 -37.67
#